data_AF-A0A4P7JKG0-F1
#
_entry.id   AF-A0A4P7JKG0-F1
#
_cell.length_a   1.000
_cell.length_b   1.000
_cell.length_c   1.000
_cell.angle_alpha   90.00
_cell.angle_beta   90.00
_cell.angle_gamma   90.00
#
_symmetry.space_group_name_H-M   'P 1'
#
loop_
_entity.id
_entity.type
_entity.pdbx_description
1 polymer ?
#
loop_
_entity_poly.entity_id
_entity_poly.type
_entity_poly.pdbx_seq_one_letter_code
_entity_poly.pdbx_strand_id
1 'polypeptide(L)'
;MVCRDTYRRTILKSKTNMTENIKMKRFFTCSVLAATLFFAVASPSRSEDRAEQDLAEQYKLTAERIRNNYDSNYVRLATYAQNHYAVRMYRLTGEAYYAQQSGAEVYQITDRLNMYADNLSNSKWREQQAQKMIDRLSNTRRSKLRKKTLQGTGDKRFALYLIYQMAKLNEYGLKHPAHEQFVNYLKHADLHDFMMSADFIHAYAAQVANYVYWLKYIGVVDWTGDLRSAFENAYPDDKDDQLSKNQFNNKLYGLTHIVLADSNYYQQMVSKEKHAWILDYFEKRQQRIEEKSKEDIQAEIGLCYLLAGLNDHPTLAAMQREINDAVDPEKNMVLSISGSDSLSYGEHRNVLAYALLNWPKKLHQGPFLLEDKKMKASLPLVYQQ
;
A
#
# COMPACT_ATOMS: atom_id res chain seq x y z
N MET A 1 8.59 55.72 6.18
CA MET A 1 9.43 56.32 7.24
C MET A 1 10.40 55.24 7.71
N VAL A 2 11.69 55.44 7.41
CA VAL A 2 12.95 54.92 8.03
C VAL A 2 12.89 53.55 8.75
N CYS A 3 13.41 52.44 8.21
CA CYS A 3 14.82 52.00 8.09
C CYS A 3 15.54 51.62 9.42
N ARG A 4 16.06 50.38 9.48
CA ARG A 4 17.30 49.92 10.18
C ARG A 4 17.29 50.02 11.74
N ASP A 5 18.03 49.25 12.54
CA ASP A 5 19.37 48.71 12.34
C ASP A 5 19.79 47.73 13.46
N THR A 6 20.80 46.92 13.15
CA THR A 6 21.92 46.45 14.01
C THR A 6 21.69 45.69 15.33
N TYR A 7 22.32 44.50 15.41
CA TYR A 7 23.12 44.12 16.59
C TYR A 7 24.55 43.78 16.16
N ARG A 8 25.53 44.47 16.77
CA ARG A 8 26.97 44.38 16.55
C ARG A 8 27.61 43.44 17.59
N ARG A 9 28.56 42.63 17.10
CA ARG A 9 29.86 42.18 17.63
C ARG A 9 30.18 42.40 19.13
N THR A 10 30.82 41.41 19.75
CA THR A 10 32.18 41.56 20.34
C THR A 10 32.93 40.23 20.38
N ILE A 11 34.23 40.33 20.10
CA ILE A 11 35.30 39.34 19.98
C ILE A 11 36.01 39.21 21.34
N LEU A 12 36.54 38.02 21.69
CA LEU A 12 37.88 37.93 22.31
C LEU A 12 38.50 36.54 22.17
N LYS A 13 39.71 36.55 21.62
CA LYS A 13 40.67 35.45 21.46
C LYS A 13 41.32 35.13 22.81
N SER A 14 41.72 33.88 23.03
CA SER A 14 43.08 33.60 23.53
C SER A 14 43.58 32.25 23.00
N LYS A 15 44.81 32.28 22.47
CA LYS A 15 45.67 31.14 22.12
C LYS A 15 46.55 30.87 23.34
N THR A 16 46.95 29.61 23.56
CA THR A 16 48.39 29.27 23.68
C THR A 16 48.66 27.77 23.60
N ASN A 17 49.69 27.45 22.82
CA ASN A 17 50.34 26.17 22.54
C ASN A 17 50.96 25.49 23.77
N MET A 18 51.17 24.16 23.68
CA MET A 18 52.45 23.57 24.09
C MET A 18 52.70 22.23 23.36
N THR A 19 53.81 22.18 22.63
CA THR A 19 54.44 21.03 21.98
C THR A 19 55.56 20.44 22.85
N GLU A 20 56.03 19.25 22.45
CA GLU A 20 57.31 18.56 22.79
C GLU A 20 57.26 17.51 23.92
N ASN A 21 57.98 16.37 23.88
CA ASN A 21 58.56 15.52 22.83
C ASN A 21 59.11 14.25 23.53
N ILE A 22 59.18 13.13 22.79
CA ILE A 22 60.19 12.05 22.85
C ILE A 22 60.28 11.15 24.12
N LYS A 23 60.10 9.82 23.91
CA LYS A 23 61.17 8.82 24.15
C LYS A 23 60.92 7.47 23.47
N MET A 24 61.86 7.13 22.59
CA MET A 24 62.15 5.83 22.00
C MET A 24 62.57 4.80 23.08
N LYS A 25 62.14 3.55 22.93
CA LYS A 25 62.91 2.37 23.37
C LYS A 25 62.82 1.27 22.31
N ARG A 26 63.99 0.85 21.81
CA ARG A 26 64.23 -0.36 21.01
C ARG A 26 64.42 -1.55 21.94
N PHE A 27 63.92 -2.73 21.56
CA PHE A 27 64.49 -4.02 21.96
C PHE A 27 64.23 -5.11 20.89
N PHE A 28 65.34 -5.66 20.40
CA PHE A 28 65.67 -7.02 19.92
C PHE A 28 64.65 -7.93 19.21
N THR A 29 64.99 -8.20 17.93
CA THR A 29 65.07 -9.50 17.20
C THR A 29 64.32 -10.73 17.73
N CYS A 30 63.49 -11.32 16.86
CA CYS A 30 63.64 -12.75 16.49
C CYS A 30 62.95 -13.01 15.15
N SER A 31 63.75 -13.46 14.17
CA SER A 31 63.30 -13.95 12.87
C SER A 31 62.64 -15.31 13.03
N VAL A 32 61.37 -15.43 12.66
CA VAL A 32 60.76 -16.72 12.31
C VAL A 32 60.16 -16.56 10.93
N LEU A 33 60.82 -17.17 9.94
CA LEU A 33 60.24 -17.45 8.63
C LEU A 33 59.07 -18.42 8.85
N ALA A 34 57.86 -17.89 8.93
CA ALA A 34 56.65 -18.67 8.71
C ALA A 34 56.27 -18.48 7.24
N ALA A 35 56.56 -19.47 6.41
CA ALA A 35 56.00 -19.58 5.08
C ALA A 35 54.51 -19.93 5.21
N THR A 36 53.68 -18.93 5.48
CA THR A 36 52.24 -19.05 5.28
C THR A 36 51.98 -19.10 3.78
N LEU A 37 51.64 -20.29 3.27
CA LEU A 37 50.85 -20.41 2.06
C LEU A 37 49.57 -19.60 2.26
N PHE A 38 49.57 -18.36 1.78
CA PHE A 38 48.33 -17.67 1.45
C PHE A 38 47.74 -18.43 0.26
N PHE A 39 46.87 -19.40 0.55
CA PHE A 39 45.80 -19.67 -0.39
C PHE A 39 45.04 -18.36 -0.53
N ALA A 40 45.24 -17.68 -1.66
CA ALA A 40 44.36 -16.61 -2.09
C ALA A 40 42.98 -17.25 -2.28
N VAL A 41 42.18 -17.24 -1.21
CA VAL A 41 40.74 -17.33 -1.33
C VAL A 41 40.37 -16.07 -2.10
N ALA A 42 40.21 -16.20 -3.41
CA ALA A 42 39.63 -15.14 -4.22
C ALA A 42 38.25 -14.86 -3.62
N SER A 43 38.14 -13.79 -2.85
CA SER A 43 36.87 -13.35 -2.27
C SER A 43 35.90 -13.06 -3.43
N PRO A 44 34.82 -13.84 -3.60
CA PRO A 44 33.83 -13.60 -4.65
C PRO A 44 33.04 -12.29 -4.43
N SER A 45 33.13 -11.72 -3.22
CA SER A 45 32.26 -10.66 -2.73
C SER A 45 32.27 -9.39 -3.59
N ARG A 46 33.41 -8.96 -4.13
CA ARG A 46 33.49 -7.64 -4.79
C ARG A 46 32.77 -7.57 -6.14
N SER A 47 32.62 -8.69 -6.86
CA SER A 47 31.88 -8.74 -8.12
C SER A 47 30.38 -8.93 -7.91
N GLU A 48 30.00 -9.71 -6.90
CA GLU A 48 28.59 -9.97 -6.54
C GLU A 48 27.95 -8.70 -5.95
N ASP A 49 28.62 -8.03 -5.01
CA ASP A 49 28.16 -6.76 -4.42
C ASP A 49 27.94 -5.68 -5.49
N ARG A 50 28.76 -5.68 -6.55
CA ARG A 50 28.65 -4.72 -7.65
C ARG A 50 27.46 -5.03 -8.55
N ALA A 51 27.25 -6.29 -8.89
CA ALA A 51 26.12 -6.71 -9.72
C ALA A 51 24.78 -6.45 -9.01
N GLU A 52 24.71 -6.66 -7.70
CA GLU A 52 23.53 -6.34 -6.89
C GLU A 52 23.25 -4.83 -6.84
N GLN A 53 24.29 -4.02 -6.66
CA GLN A 53 24.17 -2.55 -6.72
C GLN A 53 23.72 -2.05 -8.09
N ASP A 54 24.27 -2.59 -9.17
CA ASP A 54 23.91 -2.23 -10.54
C ASP A 54 22.43 -2.58 -10.83
N LEU A 55 21.94 -3.72 -10.34
CA LEU A 55 20.54 -4.12 -10.47
C LEU A 55 19.59 -3.25 -9.65
N ALA A 56 19.96 -2.93 -8.40
CA ALA A 56 19.17 -2.04 -7.56
C ALA A 56 19.04 -0.62 -8.16
N GLU A 57 20.11 -0.13 -8.80
CA GLU A 57 20.07 1.15 -9.52
C GLU A 57 19.19 1.06 -10.77
N GLN A 58 19.25 -0.05 -11.51
CA GLN A 58 18.36 -0.30 -12.65
C GLN A 58 16.88 -0.26 -12.23
N TYR A 59 16.51 -0.92 -11.13
CA TYR A 59 15.13 -0.89 -10.62
C TYR A 59 14.66 0.52 -10.28
N LYS A 60 15.51 1.33 -9.64
CA LYS A 60 15.19 2.74 -9.37
C LYS A 60 15.00 3.54 -10.65
N LEU A 61 15.86 3.38 -11.65
CA LEU A 61 15.71 4.04 -12.94
C LEU A 61 14.40 3.62 -13.63
N THR A 62 14.02 2.35 -13.55
CA THR A 62 12.73 1.87 -14.03
C THR A 62 11.56 2.52 -13.29
N ALA A 63 11.59 2.55 -11.97
CA ALA A 63 10.56 3.20 -11.16
C ALA A 63 10.42 4.69 -11.49
N GLU A 64 11.54 5.42 -11.61
CA GLU A 64 11.52 6.85 -11.94
C GLU A 64 10.95 7.12 -13.33
N ARG A 65 11.16 6.24 -14.31
CA ARG A 65 10.49 6.35 -15.62
C ARG A 65 8.97 6.24 -15.49
N ILE A 66 8.47 5.29 -14.70
CA ILE A 66 7.04 5.14 -14.41
C ILE A 66 6.51 6.40 -13.72
N ARG A 67 7.18 6.84 -12.66
CA ARG A 67 6.83 8.05 -11.92
C ARG A 67 6.74 9.26 -12.85
N ASN A 68 7.77 9.51 -13.65
CA ASN A 68 7.83 10.64 -14.57
C ASN A 68 6.69 10.63 -15.59
N ASN A 69 6.32 9.46 -16.11
CA ASN A 69 5.19 9.31 -17.02
C ASN A 69 3.86 9.73 -16.36
N TYR A 70 3.62 9.27 -15.13
CA TYR A 70 2.40 9.59 -14.39
C TYR A 70 2.38 11.04 -13.89
N ASP A 71 3.48 11.55 -13.33
CA ASP A 71 3.59 12.93 -12.86
C ASP A 71 3.39 13.93 -14.01
N SER A 72 4.03 13.70 -15.17
CA SER A 72 3.92 14.57 -16.35
C SER A 72 2.53 14.56 -16.98
N ASN A 73 1.76 13.50 -16.76
CA ASN A 73 0.40 13.34 -17.30
C ASN A 73 -0.68 13.39 -16.21
N TYR A 74 -0.36 13.83 -15.00
CA TYR A 74 -1.24 13.73 -13.83
C TYR A 74 -2.63 14.34 -14.09
N VAL A 75 -2.68 15.52 -14.72
CA VAL A 75 -3.94 16.22 -15.05
C VAL A 75 -4.81 15.49 -16.07
N ARG A 76 -4.28 14.50 -16.79
CA ARG A 76 -5.01 13.67 -17.78
C ARG A 76 -5.59 12.40 -17.16
N LEU A 77 -5.21 12.07 -15.93
CA LEU A 77 -5.80 10.96 -15.20
C LEU A 77 -7.26 11.28 -14.85
N ALA A 78 -8.12 10.27 -14.86
CA ALA A 78 -9.45 10.38 -14.29
C ALA A 78 -9.35 10.72 -12.79
N THR A 79 -10.31 11.47 -12.26
CA THR A 79 -10.28 11.98 -10.87
C THR A 79 -10.02 10.89 -9.82
N TYR A 80 -10.62 9.71 -9.99
CA TYR A 80 -10.36 8.58 -9.08
C TYR A 80 -8.89 8.14 -9.11
N ALA A 81 -8.30 8.03 -10.30
CA ALA A 81 -6.89 7.64 -10.47
C ALA A 81 -5.94 8.73 -9.96
N GLN A 82 -6.29 10.02 -10.12
CA GLN A 82 -5.54 11.14 -9.55
C GLN A 82 -5.42 11.04 -8.02
N ASN A 83 -6.56 10.83 -7.35
CA ASN A 83 -6.60 10.73 -5.90
C ASN A 83 -5.87 9.48 -5.40
N HIS A 84 -6.10 8.33 -6.05
CA HIS A 84 -5.43 7.09 -5.69
C HIS A 84 -3.91 7.23 -5.83
N TYR A 85 -3.43 7.71 -6.97
CA TYR A 85 -2.01 7.93 -7.23
C TYR A 85 -1.38 8.87 -6.20
N ALA A 86 -2.01 10.03 -5.96
CA ALA A 86 -1.50 11.02 -5.02
C ALA A 86 -1.36 10.48 -3.59
N VAL A 87 -2.38 9.80 -3.05
CA VAL A 87 -2.30 9.23 -1.70
C VAL A 87 -1.16 8.20 -1.60
N ARG A 88 -1.02 7.33 -2.61
CA ARG A 88 0.03 6.31 -2.64
C ARG A 88 1.42 6.93 -2.73
N MET A 89 1.60 7.87 -3.66
CA MET A 89 2.87 8.55 -3.84
C MET A 89 3.27 9.36 -2.60
N TYR A 90 2.33 9.99 -1.90
CA TYR A 90 2.63 10.63 -0.62
C TYR A 90 3.17 9.62 0.41
N ARG A 91 2.52 8.46 0.57
CA ARG A 91 2.98 7.43 1.53
C ARG A 91 4.38 6.90 1.23
N LEU A 92 4.70 6.79 -0.06
CA LEU A 92 5.99 6.29 -0.55
C LEU A 92 7.09 7.36 -0.47
N THR A 93 6.80 8.62 -0.82
CA THR A 93 7.81 9.66 -0.99
C THR A 93 7.87 10.68 0.15
N GLY A 94 6.76 10.89 0.86
CA GLY A 94 6.59 11.96 1.84
C GLY A 94 6.44 13.36 1.24
N GLU A 95 6.37 13.49 -0.09
CA GLU A 95 6.36 14.79 -0.75
C GLU A 95 5.01 15.52 -0.60
N ALA A 96 5.04 16.75 -0.10
CA ALA A 96 3.84 17.56 0.16
C ALA A 96 3.00 17.86 -1.09
N TYR A 97 3.61 17.84 -2.28
CA TYR A 97 2.90 18.00 -3.55
C TYR A 97 1.75 17.00 -3.67
N TYR A 98 2.00 15.72 -3.40
CA TYR A 98 0.99 14.67 -3.50
C TYR A 98 -0.11 14.80 -2.43
N ALA A 99 0.25 15.23 -1.22
CA ALA A 99 -0.76 15.49 -0.18
C ALA A 99 -1.76 16.57 -0.63
N GLN A 100 -1.28 17.65 -1.23
CA GLN A 100 -2.13 18.76 -1.72
C GLN A 100 -3.09 18.30 -2.83
N GLN A 101 -2.65 17.40 -3.71
CA GLN A 101 -3.52 16.90 -4.79
C GLN A 101 -4.67 16.02 -4.28
N SER A 102 -4.50 15.35 -3.14
CA SER A 102 -5.49 14.41 -2.60
C SER A 102 -6.71 15.07 -1.92
N GLY A 103 -6.63 16.37 -1.59
CA GLY A 103 -7.64 17.03 -0.77
C GLY A 103 -9.03 17.20 -1.42
N ALA A 104 -9.13 17.22 -2.74
CA ALA A 104 -10.41 17.38 -3.45
C ALA A 104 -11.39 16.22 -3.16
N GLU A 105 -10.86 15.01 -2.90
CA GLU A 105 -11.67 13.84 -2.58
C GLU A 105 -12.49 14.03 -1.29
N VAL A 106 -11.94 14.77 -0.31
CA VAL A 106 -12.57 14.96 1.00
C VAL A 106 -13.93 15.66 0.89
N TYR A 107 -14.08 16.62 -0.03
CA TYR A 107 -15.37 17.29 -0.25
C TYR A 107 -16.42 16.31 -0.79
N GLN A 108 -16.04 15.46 -1.75
CA GLN A 108 -16.95 14.49 -2.35
C GLN A 108 -17.37 13.42 -1.34
N ILE A 109 -16.45 12.99 -0.47
CA ILE A 109 -16.74 12.03 0.61
C ILE A 109 -17.67 12.69 1.63
N THR A 110 -17.36 13.92 2.06
CA THR A 110 -18.12 14.63 3.10
C THR A 110 -19.55 14.95 2.64
N ASP A 111 -19.73 15.42 1.41
CA ASP A 111 -21.06 15.66 0.82
C ASP A 111 -21.91 14.38 0.83
N ARG A 112 -21.29 13.24 0.46
CA ARG A 112 -21.97 11.95 0.45
C ARG A 112 -22.32 11.48 1.86
N LEU A 113 -21.42 11.69 2.83
CA LEU A 113 -21.66 11.34 4.24
C LEU A 113 -22.74 12.23 4.88
N ASN A 114 -22.83 13.51 4.52
CA ASN A 114 -23.95 14.38 4.96
C ASN A 114 -25.30 13.79 4.53
N MET A 115 -25.45 13.46 3.25
CA MET A 115 -26.67 12.81 2.75
C MET A 115 -26.96 11.49 3.48
N TYR A 116 -25.92 10.73 3.83
CA TYR A 116 -26.07 9.47 4.56
C TYR A 116 -26.53 9.69 6.00
N ALA A 117 -25.99 10.69 6.69
CA ALA A 117 -26.38 11.05 8.05
C ALA A 117 -27.86 11.41 8.13
N ASP A 118 -28.33 12.25 7.20
CA ASP A 118 -29.72 12.74 7.14
C ASP A 118 -30.74 11.62 6.92
N ASN A 119 -30.33 10.55 6.24
CA ASN A 119 -31.23 9.45 5.84
C ASN A 119 -30.94 8.14 6.58
N LEU A 120 -29.98 8.10 7.51
CA LEU A 120 -29.49 6.85 8.08
C LEU A 120 -30.58 6.06 8.82
N SER A 121 -31.54 6.73 9.44
CA SER A 121 -32.65 6.08 10.16
C SER A 121 -33.71 5.45 9.24
N ASN A 122 -33.73 5.81 7.95
CA ASN A 122 -34.74 5.36 7.00
C ASN A 122 -34.29 4.07 6.29
N SER A 123 -34.78 2.91 6.76
CA SER A 123 -34.42 1.59 6.19
C SER A 123 -34.75 1.46 4.71
N LYS A 124 -35.95 1.91 4.29
CA LYS A 124 -36.38 1.89 2.89
C LYS A 124 -35.44 2.70 1.99
N TRP A 125 -34.96 3.85 2.47
CA TRP A 125 -33.98 4.64 1.73
C TRP A 125 -32.65 3.90 1.59
N ARG A 126 -32.14 3.27 2.67
CA ARG A 126 -30.88 2.50 2.63
C ARG A 126 -30.98 1.31 1.67
N GLU A 127 -32.08 0.57 1.69
CA GLU A 127 -32.36 -0.52 0.75
C GLU A 127 -32.41 -0.04 -0.71
N GLN A 128 -33.05 1.11 -0.97
CA GLN A 128 -33.05 1.70 -2.31
C GLN A 128 -31.65 2.11 -2.78
N GLN A 129 -30.81 2.66 -1.89
CA GLN A 129 -29.43 2.97 -2.24
C GLN A 129 -28.61 1.70 -2.49
N ALA A 130 -28.78 0.67 -1.66
CA ALA A 130 -28.16 -0.64 -1.85
C ALA A 130 -28.53 -1.22 -3.22
N GLN A 131 -29.82 -1.20 -3.60
CA GLN A 131 -30.28 -1.70 -4.89
C GLN A 131 -29.69 -0.90 -6.06
N LYS A 132 -29.70 0.45 -5.99
CA LYS A 132 -29.06 1.29 -7.01
C LYS A 132 -27.58 0.96 -7.20
N MET A 133 -26.86 0.64 -6.12
CA MET A 133 -25.44 0.23 -6.20
C MET A 133 -25.28 -1.16 -6.84
N ILE A 134 -26.20 -2.09 -6.57
CA ILE A 134 -26.23 -3.43 -7.17
C ILE A 134 -26.52 -3.35 -8.67
N ASP A 135 -27.49 -2.52 -9.08
CA ASP A 135 -27.91 -2.37 -10.47
C ASP A 135 -26.80 -1.82 -11.37
N ARG A 136 -25.96 -0.93 -10.82
CA ARG A 136 -24.79 -0.35 -11.50
C ARG A 136 -23.63 -1.32 -11.70
N LEU A 137 -23.65 -2.50 -11.07
CA LEU A 137 -22.61 -3.51 -11.32
C LEU A 137 -22.68 -3.96 -12.78
N SER A 138 -21.50 -4.04 -13.43
CA SER A 138 -21.37 -4.44 -14.83
C SER A 138 -21.84 -5.88 -15.09
N ASN A 139 -21.84 -6.31 -16.36
CA ASN A 139 -22.28 -7.66 -16.75
C ASN A 139 -21.14 -8.70 -16.85
N THR A 140 -19.97 -8.41 -16.29
CA THR A 140 -18.83 -9.35 -16.26
C THR A 140 -19.14 -10.57 -15.37
N ARG A 141 -18.42 -11.69 -15.58
CA ARG A 141 -18.56 -12.90 -14.72
C ARG A 141 -18.38 -12.57 -13.24
N ARG A 142 -17.39 -11.75 -12.89
CA ARG A 142 -17.14 -11.26 -11.52
C ARG A 142 -18.33 -10.47 -10.99
N SER A 143 -18.83 -9.52 -11.77
CA SER A 143 -19.98 -8.70 -11.36
C SER A 143 -21.28 -9.50 -11.23
N LYS A 144 -21.49 -10.53 -12.05
CA LYS A 144 -22.63 -11.45 -11.90
C LYS A 144 -22.57 -12.23 -10.60
N LEU A 145 -21.40 -12.77 -10.23
CA LEU A 145 -21.20 -13.44 -8.94
C LEU A 145 -21.49 -12.48 -7.78
N ARG A 146 -20.94 -11.25 -7.85
CA ARG A 146 -21.20 -10.18 -6.89
C ARG A 146 -22.68 -9.81 -6.75
N LYS A 147 -23.39 -9.68 -7.87
CA LYS A 147 -24.85 -9.45 -7.87
C LYS A 147 -25.57 -10.57 -7.14
N LYS A 148 -25.24 -11.84 -7.45
CA LYS A 148 -25.83 -13.00 -6.77
C LYS A 148 -25.62 -12.95 -5.26
N THR A 149 -24.40 -12.65 -4.80
CA THR A 149 -24.08 -12.56 -3.37
C THR A 149 -24.85 -11.44 -2.65
N LEU A 150 -25.19 -10.35 -3.35
CA LEU A 150 -25.89 -9.19 -2.75
C LEU A 150 -27.42 -9.25 -2.89
N GLN A 151 -27.96 -10.13 -3.73
CA GLN A 151 -29.40 -10.26 -3.93
C GLN A 151 -30.10 -10.67 -2.62
N GLY A 152 -31.18 -9.97 -2.28
CA GLY A 152 -31.96 -10.26 -1.07
C GLY A 152 -31.27 -9.92 0.25
N THR A 153 -30.15 -9.20 0.22
CA THR A 153 -29.37 -8.87 1.44
C THR A 153 -29.82 -7.59 2.16
N GLY A 154 -30.93 -6.98 1.72
CA GLY A 154 -31.43 -5.71 2.26
C GLY A 154 -30.47 -4.56 2.01
N ASP A 155 -30.11 -3.83 3.06
CA ASP A 155 -29.22 -2.66 3.01
C ASP A 155 -27.72 -2.99 3.18
N LYS A 156 -27.33 -4.27 3.24
CA LYS A 156 -25.91 -4.66 3.44
C LYS A 156 -24.96 -4.04 2.40
N ARG A 157 -25.38 -3.88 1.14
CA ARG A 157 -24.55 -3.17 0.14
C ARG A 157 -24.32 -1.70 0.50
N PHE A 158 -25.34 -1.04 1.05
CA PHE A 158 -25.18 0.33 1.55
C PHE A 158 -24.22 0.35 2.75
N ALA A 159 -24.36 -0.58 3.70
CA ALA A 159 -23.45 -0.67 4.85
C ALA A 159 -21.98 -0.87 4.43
N LEU A 160 -21.69 -1.78 3.49
CA LEU A 160 -20.35 -1.96 2.92
C LEU A 160 -19.81 -0.68 2.27
N TYR A 161 -20.67 0.08 1.61
CA TYR A 161 -20.26 1.34 0.99
C TYR A 161 -20.04 2.46 2.00
N LEU A 162 -20.82 2.49 3.08
CA LEU A 162 -20.61 3.39 4.22
C LEU A 162 -19.25 3.12 4.89
N ILE A 163 -18.90 1.85 5.13
CA ILE A 163 -17.56 1.46 5.63
C ILE A 163 -16.48 2.06 4.72
N TYR A 164 -16.61 1.89 3.41
CA TYR A 164 -15.65 2.45 2.44
C TYR A 164 -15.56 3.98 2.53
N GLN A 165 -16.68 4.72 2.61
CA GLN A 165 -16.65 6.18 2.74
C GLN A 165 -15.98 6.64 4.04
N MET A 166 -16.32 6.01 5.16
CA MET A 166 -15.71 6.33 6.46
C MET A 166 -14.22 6.03 6.45
N ALA A 167 -13.81 4.89 5.89
CA ALA A 167 -12.41 4.51 5.77
C ALA A 167 -11.62 5.48 4.89
N LYS A 168 -12.19 5.89 3.74
CA LYS A 168 -11.58 6.89 2.86
C LYS A 168 -11.37 8.23 3.57
N LEU A 169 -12.31 8.68 4.40
CA LEU A 169 -12.12 9.88 5.20
C LEU A 169 -11.03 9.67 6.27
N ASN A 170 -11.02 8.49 6.90
CA ASN A 170 -10.02 8.10 7.90
C ASN A 170 -8.60 8.03 7.32
N GLU A 171 -8.41 7.72 6.03
CA GLU A 171 -7.10 7.75 5.35
C GLU A 171 -6.43 9.14 5.43
N TYR A 172 -7.23 10.20 5.58
CA TYR A 172 -6.77 11.57 5.71
C TYR A 172 -6.63 12.04 7.16
N GLY A 173 -6.78 11.14 8.13
CA GLY A 173 -6.83 11.47 9.56
C GLY A 173 -8.09 12.23 9.95
N LEU A 174 -9.18 12.03 9.21
CA LEU A 174 -10.43 12.78 9.35
C LEU A 174 -11.60 11.88 9.79
N LYS A 175 -12.51 12.45 10.57
CA LYS A 175 -13.82 11.89 10.93
C LYS A 175 -14.94 12.84 10.56
N HIS A 176 -16.08 12.27 10.15
CA HIS A 176 -17.30 13.03 9.88
C HIS A 176 -18.02 13.38 11.19
N PRO A 177 -18.76 14.50 11.29
CA PRO A 177 -19.52 14.81 12.50
C PRO A 177 -20.53 13.75 12.96
N ALA A 178 -21.10 13.01 12.00
CA ALA A 178 -21.99 11.88 12.26
C ALA A 178 -21.26 10.54 12.48
N HIS A 179 -19.96 10.53 12.79
CA HIS A 179 -19.16 9.29 12.92
C HIS A 179 -19.80 8.28 13.88
N GLU A 180 -20.19 8.69 15.09
CA GLU A 180 -20.82 7.82 16.08
C GLU A 180 -22.16 7.25 15.60
N GLN A 181 -22.94 8.06 14.86
CA GLN A 181 -24.20 7.62 14.27
C GLN A 181 -23.95 6.48 13.25
N PHE A 182 -22.92 6.62 12.42
CA PHE A 182 -22.53 5.58 11.46
C PHE A 182 -21.98 4.33 12.12
N VAL A 183 -21.11 4.48 13.13
CA VAL A 183 -20.59 3.36 13.92
C VAL A 183 -21.73 2.57 14.55
N ASN A 184 -22.69 3.26 15.17
CA ASN A 184 -23.84 2.62 15.78
C ASN A 184 -24.68 1.83 14.75
N TYR A 185 -24.93 2.39 13.57
CA TYR A 185 -25.62 1.66 12.50
C TYR A 185 -24.84 0.41 12.07
N LEU A 186 -23.53 0.53 11.82
CA LEU A 186 -22.71 -0.58 11.34
C LEU A 186 -22.60 -1.74 12.34
N LYS A 187 -22.61 -1.45 13.64
CA LYS A 187 -22.66 -2.48 14.70
C LYS A 187 -23.94 -3.34 14.66
N HIS A 188 -25.03 -2.82 14.09
CA HIS A 188 -26.34 -3.50 14.01
C HIS A 188 -26.72 -3.92 12.59
N ALA A 189 -25.80 -3.81 11.61
CA ALA A 189 -26.06 -4.15 10.21
C ALA A 189 -25.87 -5.66 9.89
N ASP A 190 -25.60 -6.49 10.91
CA ASP A 190 -25.42 -7.95 10.81
C ASP A 190 -24.50 -8.38 9.66
N LEU A 191 -23.30 -7.78 9.61
CA LEU A 191 -22.35 -7.97 8.51
C LEU A 191 -21.41 -9.16 8.70
N HIS A 192 -21.23 -9.67 9.92
CA HIS A 192 -20.20 -10.66 10.25
C HIS A 192 -20.33 -11.92 9.39
N ASP A 193 -21.40 -12.69 9.60
CA ASP A 193 -21.59 -13.99 8.92
C ASP A 193 -21.69 -13.83 7.40
N PHE A 194 -22.27 -12.71 6.96
CA PHE A 194 -22.33 -12.35 5.55
C PHE A 194 -20.92 -12.18 4.95
N MET A 195 -20.07 -11.39 5.59
CA MET A 195 -18.70 -11.12 5.11
C MET A 195 -17.78 -12.33 5.23
N MET A 196 -17.96 -13.16 6.26
CA MET A 196 -17.16 -14.36 6.49
C MET A 196 -17.63 -15.58 5.69
N SER A 197 -18.76 -15.47 4.97
CA SER A 197 -19.24 -16.56 4.11
C SER A 197 -18.30 -16.82 2.93
N ALA A 198 -18.15 -18.10 2.55
CA ALA A 198 -17.36 -18.50 1.38
C ALA A 198 -17.86 -17.82 0.10
N ASP A 199 -19.19 -17.70 -0.07
CA ASP A 199 -19.82 -17.02 -1.21
C ASP A 199 -19.40 -15.54 -1.32
N PHE A 200 -19.30 -14.83 -0.18
CA PHE A 200 -18.84 -13.45 -0.18
C PHE A 200 -17.35 -13.36 -0.48
N ILE A 201 -16.52 -14.20 0.14
CA ILE A 201 -15.07 -14.24 -0.10
C ILE A 201 -14.77 -14.55 -1.58
N HIS A 202 -15.46 -15.52 -2.19
CA HIS A 202 -15.28 -15.85 -3.62
C HIS A 202 -15.69 -14.72 -4.57
N ALA A 203 -16.59 -13.83 -4.14
CA ALA A 203 -17.04 -12.67 -4.92
C ALA A 203 -16.21 -11.40 -4.67
N TYR A 204 -15.64 -11.28 -3.46
CA TYR A 204 -15.11 -10.05 -2.89
C TYR A 204 -13.79 -10.22 -2.11
N ALA A 205 -12.98 -11.25 -2.39
CA ALA A 205 -11.76 -11.61 -1.64
C ALA A 205 -10.87 -10.43 -1.20
N ALA A 206 -10.49 -9.53 -2.11
CA ALA A 206 -9.74 -8.32 -1.73
C ALA A 206 -10.57 -7.33 -0.89
N GLN A 207 -11.85 -7.14 -1.25
CA GLN A 207 -12.70 -6.18 -0.57
C GLN A 207 -13.06 -6.62 0.85
N VAL A 208 -13.28 -7.91 1.11
CA VAL A 208 -13.56 -8.40 2.47
C VAL A 208 -12.39 -8.13 3.40
N ALA A 209 -11.15 -8.34 2.94
CA ALA A 209 -9.96 -7.98 3.71
C ALA A 209 -9.96 -6.48 4.04
N ASN A 210 -10.19 -5.62 3.06
CA ASN A 210 -10.26 -4.18 3.28
C ASN A 210 -11.37 -3.80 4.27
N TYR A 211 -12.58 -4.33 4.12
CA TYR A 211 -13.71 -4.01 4.99
C TYR A 211 -13.42 -4.42 6.45
N VAL A 212 -12.83 -5.59 6.69
CA VAL A 212 -12.51 -6.06 8.04
C VAL A 212 -11.49 -5.13 8.73
N TYR A 213 -10.41 -4.76 8.03
CA TYR A 213 -9.43 -3.83 8.59
C TYR A 213 -9.97 -2.41 8.70
N TRP A 214 -10.80 -1.95 7.76
CA TRP A 214 -11.47 -0.66 7.86
C TRP A 214 -12.40 -0.59 9.06
N LEU A 215 -13.20 -1.63 9.33
CA LEU A 215 -14.05 -1.72 10.52
C LEU A 215 -13.23 -1.55 11.81
N LYS A 216 -12.03 -2.16 11.87
CA LYS A 216 -11.09 -1.97 12.98
C LYS A 216 -10.63 -0.51 13.08
N TYR A 217 -10.10 0.07 12.00
CA TYR A 217 -9.52 1.41 12.03
C TYR A 217 -10.52 2.53 12.25
N ILE A 218 -11.77 2.37 11.79
CA ILE A 218 -12.84 3.34 12.02
C ILE A 218 -13.60 3.08 13.33
N GLY A 219 -13.16 2.14 14.17
CA GLY A 219 -13.68 1.95 15.53
C GLY A 219 -15.01 1.19 15.65
N VAL A 220 -15.40 0.40 14.64
CA VAL A 220 -16.65 -0.38 14.68
C VAL A 220 -16.42 -1.71 15.41
N VAL A 221 -15.51 -2.54 14.90
CA VAL A 221 -15.23 -3.90 15.41
C VAL A 221 -13.93 -4.45 14.81
N ASP A 222 -13.21 -5.30 15.54
CA ASP A 222 -12.02 -6.01 15.05
C ASP A 222 -12.35 -7.48 14.75
N TRP A 223 -12.54 -7.81 13.47
CA TRP A 223 -12.75 -9.19 12.97
C TRP A 223 -11.51 -9.73 12.24
N THR A 224 -10.32 -9.15 12.48
CA THR A 224 -9.10 -9.57 11.76
C THR A 224 -8.69 -11.01 12.06
N GLY A 225 -9.02 -11.53 13.25
CA GLY A 225 -8.83 -12.94 13.60
C GLY A 225 -9.74 -13.88 12.81
N ASP A 226 -11.05 -13.57 12.77
CA ASP A 226 -12.06 -14.41 12.11
C ASP A 226 -11.85 -14.48 10.59
N LEU A 227 -11.38 -13.38 10.01
CA LEU A 227 -11.09 -13.30 8.57
C LEU A 227 -10.11 -14.38 8.11
N ARG A 228 -9.08 -14.71 8.91
CA ARG A 228 -8.10 -15.74 8.53
C ARG A 228 -8.79 -17.08 8.33
N SER A 229 -9.52 -17.55 9.34
CA SER A 229 -10.20 -18.85 9.29
C SER A 229 -11.27 -18.87 8.19
N ALA A 230 -12.00 -17.78 8.01
CA ALA A 230 -12.97 -17.67 6.92
C ALA A 230 -12.30 -17.76 5.54
N PHE A 231 -11.14 -17.11 5.36
CA PHE A 231 -10.40 -17.12 4.10
C PHE A 231 -9.77 -18.48 3.78
N GLU A 232 -9.14 -19.13 4.76
CA GLU A 232 -8.59 -20.49 4.64
C GLU A 232 -9.71 -21.50 4.31
N ASN A 233 -10.90 -21.36 4.91
CA ASN A 233 -12.06 -22.21 4.60
C ASN A 233 -12.64 -21.95 3.20
N ALA A 234 -12.67 -20.69 2.75
CA ALA A 234 -13.13 -20.36 1.41
C ALA A 234 -12.13 -20.80 0.33
N TYR A 235 -10.83 -20.75 0.61
CA TYR A 235 -9.76 -21.05 -0.33
C TYR A 235 -8.70 -22.00 0.24
N PRO A 236 -9.05 -23.25 0.56
CA PRO A 236 -8.09 -24.20 1.11
C PRO A 236 -7.00 -24.54 0.08
N ASP A 237 -5.74 -24.54 0.50
CA ASP A 237 -4.56 -24.61 -0.38
C ASP A 237 -4.45 -25.91 -1.18
N ASP A 238 -4.98 -27.01 -0.65
CA ASP A 238 -5.04 -28.32 -1.28
C ASP A 238 -6.06 -28.38 -2.43
N LYS A 239 -6.93 -27.37 -2.57
CA LYS A 239 -7.91 -27.26 -3.66
C LYS A 239 -7.53 -26.24 -4.73
N ASP A 240 -6.31 -25.69 -4.67
CA ASP A 240 -5.86 -24.71 -5.67
C ASP A 240 -5.98 -25.25 -7.11
N ASP A 241 -5.73 -26.52 -7.35
CA ASP A 241 -5.84 -27.15 -8.68
C ASP A 241 -7.26 -27.17 -9.25
N GLN A 242 -8.26 -27.01 -8.39
CA GLN A 242 -9.67 -26.93 -8.76
C GLN A 242 -10.09 -25.48 -9.09
N LEU A 243 -9.25 -24.49 -8.78
CA LEU A 243 -9.56 -23.09 -9.02
C LEU A 243 -9.36 -22.73 -10.50
N SER A 244 -10.39 -22.14 -11.10
CA SER A 244 -10.24 -21.42 -12.36
C SER A 244 -9.18 -20.31 -12.23
N LYS A 245 -8.53 -19.91 -13.34
CA LYS A 245 -7.56 -18.79 -13.35
C LYS A 245 -8.11 -17.54 -12.63
N ASN A 246 -9.38 -17.19 -12.86
CA ASN A 246 -10.01 -16.04 -12.22
C ASN A 246 -10.15 -16.19 -10.69
N GLN A 247 -10.50 -17.39 -10.21
CA GLN A 247 -10.64 -17.64 -8.78
C GLN A 247 -9.29 -17.77 -8.08
N PHE A 248 -8.28 -18.34 -8.75
CA PHE A 248 -6.91 -18.31 -8.27
C PHE A 248 -6.37 -16.88 -8.13
N ASN A 249 -6.54 -16.04 -9.16
CA ASN A 249 -6.19 -14.62 -9.07
C ASN A 249 -6.99 -13.89 -7.99
N ASN A 250 -8.27 -14.21 -7.80
CA ASN A 250 -9.09 -13.62 -6.73
C ASN A 250 -8.62 -14.03 -5.34
N LYS A 251 -8.21 -15.29 -5.13
CA LYS A 251 -7.54 -15.76 -3.91
C LYS A 251 -6.28 -14.92 -3.64
N LEU A 252 -5.39 -14.81 -4.62
CA LEU A 252 -4.14 -14.05 -4.48
C LEU A 252 -4.40 -12.58 -4.09
N TYR A 253 -5.32 -11.90 -4.79
CA TYR A 253 -5.74 -10.54 -4.40
C TYR A 253 -6.28 -10.46 -2.98
N GLY A 254 -6.99 -11.48 -2.49
CA GLY A 254 -7.46 -11.48 -1.10
C GLY A 254 -6.32 -11.63 -0.11
N LEU A 255 -5.40 -12.56 -0.36
CA LEU A 255 -4.22 -12.77 0.48
C LEU A 255 -3.33 -11.52 0.54
N THR A 256 -3.05 -10.89 -0.61
CA THR A 256 -2.28 -9.64 -0.64
C THR A 256 -2.99 -8.55 0.14
N HIS A 257 -4.29 -8.35 -0.08
CA HIS A 257 -5.06 -7.32 0.61
C HIS A 257 -5.17 -7.52 2.13
N ILE A 258 -5.06 -8.74 2.66
CA ILE A 258 -4.96 -8.97 4.11
C ILE A 258 -3.69 -8.30 4.67
N VAL A 259 -2.56 -8.44 3.99
CA VAL A 259 -1.28 -7.83 4.38
C VAL A 259 -1.32 -6.32 4.14
N LEU A 260 -1.77 -5.89 2.97
CA LEU A 260 -1.84 -4.47 2.60
C LEU A 260 -2.77 -3.69 3.55
N ALA A 261 -3.91 -4.24 3.93
CA ALA A 261 -4.83 -3.58 4.85
C ALA A 261 -4.27 -3.52 6.29
N ASP A 262 -3.54 -4.53 6.76
CA ASP A 262 -2.85 -4.50 8.05
C ASP A 262 -1.74 -3.43 8.11
N SER A 263 -1.07 -3.18 6.97
CA SER A 263 -0.10 -2.09 6.84
C SER A 263 -0.72 -0.69 6.83
N ASN A 264 -2.05 -0.60 7.00
CA ASN A 264 -2.85 0.57 6.70
C ASN A 264 -2.48 1.15 5.33
N TYR A 265 -2.29 0.26 4.35
CA TYR A 265 -1.93 0.60 2.98
C TYR A 265 -0.60 1.36 2.83
N TYR A 266 0.49 0.71 3.27
CA TYR A 266 1.89 1.17 3.25
C TYR A 266 2.20 2.33 4.20
N GLN A 267 1.47 2.45 5.30
CA GLN A 267 1.80 3.46 6.31
C GLN A 267 2.70 2.89 7.42
N GLN A 268 2.65 1.58 7.64
CA GLN A 268 3.45 0.87 8.63
C GLN A 268 3.89 -0.52 8.13
N MET A 269 4.98 -1.03 8.71
CA MET A 269 5.40 -2.42 8.51
C MET A 269 4.40 -3.38 9.18
N VAL A 270 4.41 -4.64 8.76
CA VAL A 270 3.56 -5.69 9.35
C VAL A 270 4.41 -6.74 10.06
N SER A 271 3.80 -7.49 10.99
CA SER A 271 4.48 -8.64 11.59
C SER A 271 4.61 -9.77 10.58
N LYS A 272 5.84 -10.24 10.38
CA LYS A 272 6.15 -11.44 9.59
C LYS A 272 5.42 -12.65 10.16
N GLU A 273 5.45 -12.84 11.48
CA GLU A 273 4.89 -13.99 12.18
C GLU A 273 3.38 -14.07 11.99
N LYS A 274 2.70 -12.92 12.09
CA LYS A 274 1.24 -12.82 11.87
C LYS A 274 0.84 -13.24 10.46
N HIS A 275 1.64 -12.89 9.46
CA HIS A 275 1.35 -13.13 8.04
C HIS A 275 2.13 -14.31 7.43
N ALA A 276 2.83 -15.10 8.24
CA ALA A 276 3.65 -16.22 7.76
C ALA A 276 2.85 -17.19 6.89
N TRP A 277 1.59 -17.47 7.24
CA TRP A 277 0.72 -18.36 6.45
C TRP A 277 0.45 -17.85 5.03
N ILE A 278 0.45 -16.52 4.80
CA ILE A 278 0.34 -15.91 3.47
C ILE A 278 1.68 -15.94 2.75
N LEU A 279 2.75 -15.56 3.45
CA LEU A 279 4.11 -15.49 2.86
C LEU A 279 4.60 -16.89 2.44
N ASP A 280 4.45 -17.89 3.32
CA ASP A 280 4.77 -19.29 3.04
C ASP A 280 3.93 -19.83 1.86
N TYR A 281 2.66 -19.40 1.74
CA TYR A 281 1.83 -19.77 0.61
C TYR A 281 2.38 -19.22 -0.71
N PHE A 282 2.79 -17.94 -0.73
CA PHE A 282 3.41 -17.33 -1.90
C PHE A 282 4.71 -18.03 -2.29
N GLU A 283 5.58 -18.31 -1.33
CA GLU A 283 6.84 -19.03 -1.57
C GLU A 283 6.58 -20.43 -2.17
N LYS A 284 5.74 -21.24 -1.52
CA LYS A 284 5.42 -22.61 -1.95
C LYS A 284 4.68 -22.70 -3.29
N ARG A 285 4.18 -21.58 -3.81
CA ARG A 285 3.43 -21.49 -5.06
C ARG A 285 4.08 -20.55 -6.07
N GLN A 286 5.31 -20.11 -5.83
CA GLN A 286 5.99 -19.08 -6.61
C GLN A 286 5.89 -19.33 -8.13
N GLN A 287 6.33 -20.51 -8.59
CA GLN A 287 6.28 -20.86 -10.03
C GLN A 287 4.87 -20.72 -10.61
N ARG A 288 3.85 -21.23 -9.91
CA ARG A 288 2.45 -21.16 -10.37
C ARG A 288 1.94 -19.71 -10.40
N ILE A 289 2.39 -18.88 -9.44
CA ILE A 289 2.04 -17.47 -9.38
C ILE A 289 2.63 -16.74 -10.58
N GLU A 290 3.92 -16.93 -10.86
CA GLU A 290 4.61 -16.35 -12.03
C GLU A 290 3.87 -16.72 -13.34
N GLU A 291 3.50 -17.98 -13.51
CA GLU A 291 2.83 -18.47 -14.72
C GLU A 291 1.38 -17.99 -14.89
N LYS A 292 0.62 -17.83 -13.79
CA LYS A 292 -0.86 -17.73 -13.85
C LYS A 292 -1.44 -16.44 -13.29
N SER A 293 -0.66 -15.63 -12.58
CA SER A 293 -1.13 -14.36 -12.03
C SER A 293 -0.88 -13.20 -13.01
N LYS A 294 -1.33 -12.01 -12.62
CA LYS A 294 -1.13 -10.77 -13.37
C LYS A 294 0.00 -9.96 -12.74
N GLU A 295 0.57 -9.05 -13.49
CA GLU A 295 1.68 -8.21 -13.03
C GLU A 295 1.29 -7.36 -11.79
N ASP A 296 0.05 -6.88 -11.72
CA ASP A 296 -0.40 -6.14 -10.52
C ASP A 296 -0.47 -7.03 -9.27
N ILE A 297 -0.86 -8.30 -9.39
CA ILE A 297 -0.84 -9.27 -8.27
C ILE A 297 0.60 -9.60 -7.87
N GLN A 298 1.48 -9.84 -8.84
CA GLN A 298 2.89 -10.11 -8.54
C GLN A 298 3.56 -8.92 -7.83
N ALA A 299 3.22 -7.70 -8.27
CA ALA A 299 3.66 -6.48 -7.60
C ALA A 299 3.15 -6.43 -6.14
N GLU A 300 1.86 -6.69 -5.90
CA GLU A 300 1.29 -6.74 -4.54
C GLU A 300 1.94 -7.83 -3.67
N ILE A 301 2.27 -9.00 -4.23
CA ILE A 301 2.99 -10.07 -3.51
C ILE A 301 4.37 -9.59 -3.09
N GLY A 302 5.15 -8.98 -3.99
CA GLY A 302 6.45 -8.40 -3.65
C GLY A 302 6.34 -7.35 -2.54
N LEU A 303 5.32 -6.48 -2.60
CA LEU A 303 5.04 -5.51 -1.54
C LEU A 303 4.72 -6.16 -0.19
N CYS A 304 4.11 -7.35 -0.16
CA CYS A 304 3.87 -8.09 1.09
C CYS A 304 5.20 -8.47 1.77
N TYR A 305 6.20 -8.90 1.01
CA TYR A 305 7.54 -9.21 1.54
C TYR A 305 8.26 -7.95 2.06
N LEU A 306 8.22 -6.87 1.28
CA LEU A 306 8.80 -5.58 1.68
C LEU A 306 8.16 -5.06 2.98
N LEU A 307 6.82 -5.12 3.09
CA LEU A 307 6.09 -4.74 4.30
C LEU A 307 6.41 -5.61 5.52
N ALA A 308 6.76 -6.88 5.31
CA ALA A 308 7.17 -7.80 6.37
C ALA A 308 8.68 -7.70 6.72
N GLY A 309 9.41 -6.79 6.07
CA GLY A 309 10.85 -6.58 6.30
C GLY A 309 11.74 -7.66 5.69
N LEU A 310 11.24 -8.41 4.70
CA LEU A 310 11.94 -9.52 4.04
C LEU A 310 12.59 -9.06 2.72
N ASN A 311 13.49 -8.07 2.80
CA ASN A 311 14.07 -7.38 1.64
C ASN A 311 14.96 -8.27 0.76
N ASP A 312 15.53 -9.33 1.33
CA ASP A 312 16.48 -10.22 0.64
C ASP A 312 15.84 -11.56 0.25
N HIS A 313 14.50 -11.66 0.31
CA HIS A 313 13.80 -12.92 0.06
C HIS A 313 13.81 -13.30 -1.43
N PRO A 314 14.09 -14.56 -1.80
CA PRO A 314 14.12 -14.98 -3.22
C PRO A 314 12.82 -14.69 -3.98
N THR A 315 11.66 -14.90 -3.35
CA THR A 315 10.36 -14.57 -3.95
C THR A 315 10.23 -13.07 -4.23
N LEU A 316 10.73 -12.18 -3.36
CA LEU A 316 10.73 -10.75 -3.63
C LEU A 316 11.60 -10.42 -4.84
N ALA A 317 12.82 -10.95 -4.90
CA ALA A 317 13.73 -10.75 -6.02
C ALA A 317 13.13 -11.24 -7.36
N ALA A 318 12.40 -12.35 -7.33
CA ALA A 318 11.67 -12.86 -8.50
C ALA A 318 10.56 -11.89 -8.94
N MET A 319 9.72 -11.42 -8.01
CA MET A 319 8.66 -10.46 -8.35
C MET A 319 9.23 -9.12 -8.85
N GLN A 320 10.33 -8.62 -8.27
CA GLN A 320 10.97 -7.39 -8.75
C GLN A 320 11.50 -7.54 -10.18
N ARG A 321 12.12 -8.68 -10.50
CA ARG A 321 12.59 -8.99 -11.85
C ARG A 321 11.44 -9.02 -12.85
N GLU A 322 10.39 -9.80 -12.57
CA GLU A 322 9.23 -9.89 -13.46
C GLU A 322 8.58 -8.52 -13.72
N ILE A 323 8.40 -7.72 -12.68
CA ILE A 323 7.81 -6.39 -12.84
C ILE A 323 8.72 -5.44 -13.60
N ASN A 324 10.02 -5.46 -13.35
CA ASN A 324 10.97 -4.67 -14.13
C ASN A 324 10.95 -5.05 -15.61
N ASP A 325 10.91 -6.34 -15.91
CA ASP A 325 10.94 -6.87 -17.27
C ASP A 325 9.62 -6.62 -18.02
N ALA A 326 8.51 -6.51 -17.28
CA ALA A 326 7.19 -6.17 -17.81
C ALA A 326 6.99 -4.67 -18.14
N VAL A 327 7.92 -3.78 -17.75
CA VAL A 327 7.83 -2.35 -18.08
C VAL A 327 8.16 -2.12 -19.54
N ASP A 328 7.19 -1.61 -20.28
CA ASP A 328 7.37 -1.20 -21.66
C ASP A 328 8.31 0.02 -21.72
N PRO A 329 9.46 -0.06 -22.43
CA PRO A 329 10.46 1.01 -22.45
C PRO A 329 10.03 2.24 -23.26
N GLU A 330 9.09 2.10 -24.19
CA GLU A 330 8.58 3.23 -24.98
C GLU A 330 7.47 3.96 -24.24
N LYS A 331 6.60 3.19 -23.57
CA LYS A 331 5.44 3.70 -22.84
C LYS A 331 5.77 4.07 -21.40
N ASN A 332 6.92 3.65 -20.88
CA ASN A 332 7.37 3.88 -19.51
C ASN A 332 6.30 3.46 -18.48
N MET A 333 5.70 2.29 -18.69
CA MET A 333 4.68 1.71 -17.82
C MET A 333 4.49 0.22 -18.12
N VAL A 334 3.95 -0.52 -17.15
CA VAL A 334 3.43 -1.86 -17.37
C VAL A 334 2.06 -1.74 -18.05
N LEU A 335 1.92 -2.31 -19.24
CA LEU A 335 0.70 -2.27 -20.06
C LEU A 335 -0.38 -3.23 -19.55
N SER A 336 -1.61 -3.07 -20.02
CA SER A 336 -2.65 -4.07 -19.78
C SER A 336 -2.35 -5.40 -20.48
N ILE A 337 -3.03 -6.48 -20.06
CA ILE A 337 -2.98 -7.78 -20.75
C ILE A 337 -3.38 -7.65 -22.24
N SER A 338 -4.21 -6.65 -22.58
CA SER A 338 -4.59 -6.36 -23.96
C SER A 338 -3.68 -5.33 -24.64
N GLY A 339 -2.53 -4.98 -24.04
CA GLY A 339 -1.57 -3.99 -24.53
C GLY A 339 -1.98 -2.52 -24.37
N SER A 340 -2.99 -2.21 -23.55
CA SER A 340 -3.44 -0.81 -23.38
C SER A 340 -2.46 -0.01 -22.52
N ASP A 341 -2.14 1.19 -22.99
CA ASP A 341 -1.35 2.24 -22.33
C ASP A 341 -2.21 3.32 -21.66
N SER A 342 -3.49 3.02 -21.39
CA SER A 342 -4.38 3.96 -20.70
C SER A 342 -3.89 4.22 -19.29
N LEU A 343 -3.35 5.42 -19.05
CA LEU A 343 -2.79 5.81 -17.75
C LEU A 343 -3.80 5.65 -16.61
N SER A 344 -5.06 6.08 -16.81
CA SER A 344 -6.10 5.99 -15.78
C SER A 344 -6.47 4.55 -15.44
N TYR A 345 -6.49 3.66 -16.44
CA TYR A 345 -6.79 2.25 -16.22
C TYR A 345 -5.58 1.48 -15.67
N GLY A 346 -4.37 1.90 -16.05
CA GLY A 346 -3.11 1.31 -15.61
C GLY A 346 -2.57 1.84 -14.27
N GLU A 347 -3.17 2.88 -13.70
CA GLU A 347 -2.64 3.60 -12.54
C GLU A 347 -2.32 2.67 -11.36
N HIS A 348 -3.28 1.85 -10.91
CA HIS A 348 -3.06 0.91 -9.81
C HIS A 348 -1.85 0.00 -10.06
N ARG A 349 -1.74 -0.60 -11.24
CA ARG A 349 -0.63 -1.50 -11.59
C ARG A 349 0.71 -0.77 -11.55
N ASN A 350 0.75 0.46 -12.05
CA ASN A 350 1.99 1.19 -12.22
C ASN A 350 2.46 1.88 -10.93
N VAL A 351 1.56 2.31 -10.06
CA VAL A 351 1.95 2.78 -8.74
C VAL A 351 2.45 1.63 -7.86
N LEU A 352 1.92 0.41 -8.02
CA LEU A 352 2.46 -0.79 -7.39
C LEU A 352 3.84 -1.16 -7.93
N ALA A 353 4.04 -1.08 -9.26
CA ALA A 353 5.34 -1.31 -9.88
C ALA A 353 6.40 -0.30 -9.39
N TYR A 354 6.04 1.00 -9.34
CA TYR A 354 6.90 2.02 -8.75
C TYR A 354 7.26 1.68 -7.30
N ALA A 355 6.27 1.35 -6.47
CA ALA A 355 6.48 1.03 -5.06
C ALA A 355 7.42 -0.18 -4.88
N LEU A 356 7.24 -1.24 -5.67
CA LEU A 356 8.04 -2.46 -5.57
C LEU A 356 9.50 -2.24 -6.00
N LEU A 357 9.71 -1.47 -7.06
CA LEU A 357 11.04 -1.23 -7.65
C LEU A 357 11.81 -0.10 -6.94
N ASN A 358 11.11 0.79 -6.23
CA ASN A 358 11.71 1.89 -5.47
C ASN A 358 11.09 2.01 -4.07
N TRP A 359 11.17 0.91 -3.32
CA TRP A 359 10.63 0.86 -1.96
C TRP A 359 11.39 1.82 -1.03
N PRO A 360 10.70 2.70 -0.29
CA PRO A 360 11.36 3.72 0.51
C PRO A 360 11.97 3.13 1.78
N LYS A 361 13.03 3.77 2.27
CA LYS A 361 13.63 3.44 3.58
C LYS A 361 12.67 3.68 4.75
N LYS A 362 11.69 4.55 4.57
CA LYS A 362 10.70 4.93 5.58
C LYS A 362 9.33 5.12 4.92
N LEU A 363 8.31 4.53 5.54
CA LEU A 363 6.92 4.75 5.19
C LEU A 363 6.37 6.03 5.85
N HIS A 364 5.48 6.71 5.15
CA HIS A 364 4.84 7.93 5.62
C HIS A 364 3.36 7.68 5.93
N GLN A 365 2.94 8.09 7.12
CA GLN A 365 1.54 8.04 7.56
C GLN A 365 0.75 9.20 6.94
N GLY A 366 -0.54 8.99 6.64
CA GLY A 366 -1.42 10.01 6.06
C GLY A 366 -1.66 9.87 4.55
N PRO A 367 -1.97 10.97 3.84
CA PRO A 367 -1.72 12.38 4.23
C PRO A 367 -2.71 12.95 5.25
N PHE A 368 -2.21 13.41 6.40
CA PHE A 368 -3.03 14.02 7.45
C PHE A 368 -3.30 15.50 7.15
N LEU A 369 -4.41 15.76 6.46
CA LEU A 369 -4.68 17.07 5.84
C LEU A 369 -4.89 18.22 6.84
N LEU A 370 -5.17 17.92 8.11
CA LEU A 370 -5.27 18.95 9.16
C LEU A 370 -3.92 19.47 9.64
N GLU A 371 -2.82 18.78 9.33
CA GLU A 371 -1.46 19.22 9.68
C GLU A 371 -0.96 20.33 8.73
N ASP A 372 -1.50 20.40 7.51
CA ASP A 372 -1.26 21.50 6.59
C ASP A 372 -2.22 22.67 6.86
N LYS A 373 -1.67 23.83 7.24
CA LYS A 373 -2.47 25.03 7.56
C LYS A 373 -3.35 25.53 6.42
N LYS A 374 -2.88 25.42 5.17
CA LYS A 374 -3.65 25.86 3.99
C LYS A 374 -4.80 24.91 3.73
N MET A 375 -4.54 23.61 3.81
CA MET A 375 -5.58 22.58 3.65
C MET A 375 -6.62 22.69 4.76
N LYS A 376 -6.19 22.80 6.02
CA LYS A 376 -7.10 22.95 7.16
C LYS A 376 -8.11 24.09 7.00
N ALA A 377 -7.70 25.21 6.40
CA ALA A 377 -8.58 26.37 6.19
C ALA A 377 -9.65 26.14 5.10
N SER A 378 -9.44 25.19 4.19
CA SER A 378 -10.36 24.93 3.08
C SER A 378 -11.29 23.74 3.33
N LEU A 379 -10.90 22.77 4.16
CA LEU A 379 -11.65 21.52 4.37
C LEU A 379 -13.10 21.78 4.86
N PRO A 380 -14.07 20.93 4.46
CA PRO A 380 -15.43 20.97 5.00
C PRO A 380 -15.42 20.63 6.49
N LEU A 381 -16.56 20.76 7.18
CA LEU A 381 -16.64 20.44 8.61
C LEU A 381 -16.32 18.95 8.87
N VAL A 382 -15.13 18.71 9.39
CA VAL A 382 -14.59 17.40 9.76
C VAL A 382 -13.79 17.53 11.06
N TYR A 383 -13.62 16.43 11.77
CA TYR A 383 -12.83 16.36 13.00
C TYR A 383 -11.56 15.54 12.80
N GLN A 384 -10.53 15.81 13.61
CA GLN A 384 -9.32 14.99 13.63
C GLN A 384 -9.64 13.61 14.22
N GLN A 385 -9.02 12.55 13.65
CA GLN A 385 -9.20 11.17 14.09
C GLN A 385 -8.86 10.97 15.56
#